data_AF-A0ABC8ELL4-F1
#
_entry.id   AF-A0ABC8ELL4-F1
#
_cell.length_a   1.000
_cell.length_b   1.000
_cell.length_c   1.000
_cell.angle_alpha   90.00
_cell.angle_beta   90.00
_cell.angle_gamma   90.00
#
_symmetry.space_group_name_H-M   'P 1'
#
loop_
_entity.id
_entity.type
_entity.pdbx_description
1 polymer ?
#
loop_
_entity_poly.entity_id
_entity_poly.type
_entity_poly.pdbx_seq_one_letter_code
_entity_poly.pdbx_strand_id
1 'polypeptide(L)'
;MSLNNKIALVTGGSRGLGKNTALRLAQNGSDVIVTYRKEKEAAEKIVSEITGMGKKAAALQLDVGDIGALDAFVADVSQAVSDKWNRNHIDILVNNAGIIAIEMIVETSEETFDRLMNIHLKGVYFLTQKLLPKMAEGGRIVNFSSGLARFSFPGYSAYACMKGAVEVFTRYLAKELGDRKITANVVAPGPVATDMNKDRFESDPQMVEMLSSLTALDRVGQVDDIGGVVAFLCSDEAGWVNGQRIEVSGGMIL
;
A
#
# COMPACT_ATOMS: atom_id res chain seq x y z
N MET A 1 16.80 -0.84 11.94
CA MET A 1 15.43 -1.27 11.61
C MET A 1 15.34 -2.78 11.65
N SER A 2 14.75 -3.37 12.69
CA SER A 2 14.52 -4.81 12.79
C SER A 2 13.03 -5.08 12.90
N LEU A 3 12.50 -5.91 12.01
CA LEU A 3 11.11 -6.34 11.96
C LEU A 3 10.97 -7.85 12.23
N ASN A 4 11.93 -8.42 12.96
CA ASN A 4 11.95 -9.84 13.29
C ASN A 4 10.66 -10.25 14.02
N ASN A 5 10.18 -11.45 13.70
CA ASN A 5 8.95 -12.03 14.26
C ASN A 5 7.68 -11.23 13.97
N LYS A 6 7.68 -10.31 12.99
CA LYS A 6 6.48 -9.62 12.53
C LYS A 6 5.91 -10.30 11.29
N ILE A 7 4.58 -10.43 11.22
CA ILE A 7 3.86 -10.88 10.04
C ILE A 7 3.20 -9.66 9.38
N ALA A 8 3.59 -9.37 8.15
CA ALA A 8 3.03 -8.28 7.37
C ALA A 8 2.08 -8.76 6.29
N LEU A 9 0.90 -8.15 6.19
CA LEU A 9 -0.01 -8.31 5.05
C LEU A 9 0.13 -7.10 4.12
N VAL A 10 0.52 -7.34 2.86
CA VAL A 10 0.67 -6.29 1.84
C VAL A 10 -0.32 -6.52 0.71
N THR A 11 -1.28 -5.60 0.56
CA THR A 11 -2.27 -5.71 -0.52
C THR A 11 -1.67 -5.32 -1.87
N GLY A 12 -1.98 -6.07 -2.93
CA GLY A 12 -1.43 -5.82 -4.26
C GLY A 12 0.09 -6.03 -4.32
N GLY A 13 0.59 -7.04 -3.59
CA GLY A 13 2.02 -7.33 -3.42
C GLY A 13 2.68 -8.05 -4.59
N SER A 14 1.95 -8.38 -5.66
CA SER A 14 2.50 -9.15 -6.79
C SER A 14 3.39 -8.34 -7.75
N ARG A 15 3.31 -7.00 -7.72
CA ARG A 15 4.04 -6.11 -8.66
C ARG A 15 4.26 -4.69 -8.10
N GLY A 16 5.03 -3.86 -8.81
CA GLY A 16 5.26 -2.45 -8.49
C GLY A 16 5.66 -2.16 -7.03
N LEU A 17 5.04 -1.14 -6.44
CA LEU A 17 5.31 -0.70 -5.06
C LEU A 17 4.96 -1.77 -4.01
N GLY A 18 3.93 -2.57 -4.25
CA GLY A 18 3.54 -3.65 -3.35
C GLY A 18 4.60 -4.75 -3.29
N LYS A 19 5.14 -5.17 -4.45
CA LYS A 19 6.27 -6.11 -4.53
C LYS A 19 7.47 -5.54 -3.76
N ASN A 20 7.88 -4.31 -4.09
CA ASN A 20 9.04 -3.69 -3.46
C ASN A 20 8.88 -3.58 -1.94
N THR A 21 7.70 -3.16 -1.47
CA THR A 21 7.37 -3.08 -0.05
C THR A 21 7.47 -4.46 0.62
N ALA A 22 6.88 -5.50 0.03
CA ALA A 22 6.93 -6.85 0.57
C ALA A 22 8.38 -7.37 0.70
N LEU A 23 9.19 -7.20 -0.35
CA LEU A 23 10.60 -7.57 -0.32
C LEU A 23 11.39 -6.77 0.72
N ARG A 24 11.13 -5.47 0.84
CA ARG A 24 11.84 -4.62 1.81
C ARG A 24 11.47 -4.98 3.25
N LEU A 25 10.21 -5.28 3.53
CA LEU A 25 9.79 -5.77 4.86
C LEU A 25 10.47 -7.10 5.19
N ALA A 26 10.55 -8.03 4.22
CA ALA A 26 11.25 -9.30 4.40
C ALA A 26 12.76 -9.12 4.64
N GLN A 27 13.43 -8.28 3.87
CA GLN A 27 14.84 -7.91 4.06
C GLN A 27 15.11 -7.34 5.46
N ASN A 28 14.14 -6.62 6.03
CA ASN A 28 14.24 -6.06 7.39
C ASN A 28 13.78 -7.03 8.49
N GLY A 29 13.37 -8.26 8.13
CA GLY A 29 13.16 -9.33 9.10
C GLY A 29 11.75 -9.90 9.17
N SER A 30 10.76 -9.28 8.53
CA SER A 30 9.36 -9.72 8.59
C SER A 30 9.10 -10.97 7.76
N ASP A 31 8.13 -11.75 8.21
CA ASP A 31 7.41 -12.68 7.36
C ASP A 31 6.27 -11.94 6.65
N VAL A 32 5.86 -12.40 5.46
CA VAL A 32 4.98 -11.60 4.59
C VAL A 32 3.88 -12.41 3.93
N ILE A 33 2.66 -11.94 4.04
CA ILE A 33 1.52 -12.34 3.21
C ILE A 33 1.37 -11.28 2.12
N VAL A 34 1.48 -11.67 0.86
CA VAL A 34 1.19 -10.80 -0.28
C VAL A 34 -0.18 -11.14 -0.85
N THR A 35 -0.93 -10.13 -1.29
CA THR A 35 -2.15 -10.38 -2.06
C THR A 35 -1.98 -10.13 -3.55
N TYR A 36 -2.74 -10.87 -4.34
CA TYR A 36 -2.84 -10.69 -5.79
C TYR A 36 -4.29 -10.78 -6.25
N ARG A 37 -4.64 -10.13 -7.37
CA ARG A 37 -6.00 -10.22 -7.93
C ARG A 37 -6.13 -11.34 -8.96
N LYS A 38 -5.26 -11.33 -9.97
CA LYS A 38 -5.30 -12.28 -11.11
C LYS A 38 -3.97 -13.02 -11.34
N GLU A 39 -2.84 -12.35 -11.11
CA GLU A 39 -1.50 -12.87 -11.42
C GLU A 39 -0.93 -13.74 -10.29
N LYS A 40 -1.45 -14.95 -10.13
CA LYS A 40 -1.00 -15.90 -9.10
C LYS A 40 0.50 -16.23 -9.21
N GLU A 41 0.97 -16.52 -10.43
CA GLU A 41 2.37 -16.86 -10.67
C GLU A 41 3.34 -15.74 -10.27
N ALA A 42 2.96 -14.47 -10.51
CA ALA A 42 3.76 -13.33 -10.08
C ALA A 42 3.88 -13.29 -8.56
N ALA A 43 2.78 -13.53 -7.83
CA ALA A 43 2.78 -13.57 -6.37
C ALA A 43 3.60 -14.76 -5.81
N GLU A 44 3.53 -15.92 -6.44
CA GLU A 44 4.32 -17.11 -6.06
C GLU A 44 5.83 -16.90 -6.26
N LYS A 45 6.23 -16.15 -7.30
CA LYS A 45 7.62 -15.69 -7.45
C LYS A 45 8.05 -14.83 -6.27
N ILE A 46 7.19 -13.91 -5.80
CA ILE A 46 7.50 -13.08 -4.63
C ILE A 46 7.63 -13.93 -3.36
N VAL A 47 6.73 -14.89 -3.17
CA VAL A 47 6.84 -15.86 -2.06
C VAL A 47 8.18 -16.58 -2.12
N SER A 48 8.58 -17.05 -3.31
CA SER A 48 9.86 -17.74 -3.51
C SER A 48 11.05 -16.83 -3.18
N GLU A 49 11.06 -15.59 -3.68
CA GLU A 49 12.09 -14.59 -3.37
C GLU A 49 12.21 -14.35 -1.86
N ILE A 50 11.09 -14.14 -1.15
CA ILE A 50 11.06 -13.92 0.30
C ILE A 50 11.53 -15.16 1.07
N THR A 51 11.14 -16.37 0.63
CA THR A 51 11.63 -17.60 1.24
C THR A 51 13.12 -17.83 1.03
N GLY A 52 13.67 -17.40 -0.11
CA GLY A 52 15.11 -17.39 -0.37
C GLY A 52 15.89 -16.48 0.58
N MET A 53 15.25 -15.47 1.17
CA MET A 53 15.82 -14.60 2.22
C MET A 53 15.74 -15.23 3.63
N GLY A 54 15.27 -16.47 3.75
CA GLY A 54 15.09 -17.16 5.05
C GLY A 54 13.86 -16.72 5.83
N LYS A 55 12.88 -16.09 5.16
CA LYS A 55 11.61 -15.65 5.76
C LYS A 55 10.45 -16.52 5.30
N LYS A 56 9.35 -16.52 6.05
CA LYS A 56 8.12 -17.20 5.63
C LYS A 56 7.29 -16.23 4.81
N ALA A 57 6.70 -16.74 3.73
CA ALA A 57 5.71 -15.99 2.96
C ALA A 57 4.52 -16.83 2.50
N ALA A 58 3.38 -16.16 2.25
CA ALA A 58 2.20 -16.75 1.62
C ALA A 58 1.62 -15.78 0.59
N ALA A 59 0.93 -16.31 -0.42
CA ALA A 59 0.20 -15.53 -1.42
C ALA A 59 -1.29 -15.86 -1.33
N LEU A 60 -2.13 -14.85 -1.14
CA LEU A 60 -3.58 -14.99 -1.07
C LEU A 60 -4.27 -14.17 -2.16
N GLN A 61 -5.32 -14.72 -2.76
CA GLN A 61 -6.09 -13.98 -3.76
C GLN A 61 -7.00 -12.96 -3.08
N LEU A 62 -7.05 -11.73 -3.60
CA LEU A 62 -7.93 -10.68 -3.12
C LEU A 62 -8.25 -9.69 -4.23
N ASP A 63 -9.54 -9.48 -4.49
CA ASP A 63 -10.02 -8.24 -5.07
C ASP A 63 -10.48 -7.29 -3.95
N VAL A 64 -9.71 -6.24 -3.70
CA VAL A 64 -10.02 -5.27 -2.64
C VAL A 64 -11.30 -4.46 -2.94
N GLY A 65 -11.75 -4.43 -4.20
CA GLY A 65 -13.00 -3.77 -4.59
C GLY A 65 -14.25 -4.59 -4.28
N ASP A 66 -14.11 -5.90 -4.04
CA ASP A 66 -15.23 -6.77 -3.67
C ASP A 66 -15.41 -6.80 -2.14
N ILE A 67 -16.20 -5.85 -1.64
CA ILE A 67 -16.47 -5.70 -0.21
C ILE A 67 -17.18 -6.94 0.37
N GLY A 68 -17.98 -7.64 -0.44
CA GLY A 68 -18.70 -8.84 -0.04
C GLY A 68 -17.78 -10.04 0.22
N ALA A 69 -16.63 -10.09 -0.45
CA ALA A 69 -15.64 -11.16 -0.29
C ALA A 69 -14.68 -10.96 0.89
N LEU A 70 -14.67 -9.80 1.55
CA LEU A 70 -13.66 -9.48 2.56
C LEU A 70 -13.73 -10.36 3.82
N ASP A 71 -14.92 -10.83 4.22
CA ASP A 71 -15.06 -11.72 5.37
C ASP A 71 -14.42 -13.10 5.11
N ALA A 72 -14.65 -13.65 3.92
CA ALA A 72 -14.00 -14.89 3.49
C ALA A 72 -12.47 -14.71 3.43
N PHE A 73 -12.00 -13.59 2.86
CA PHE A 73 -10.57 -13.29 2.80
C PHE A 73 -9.93 -13.19 4.19
N VAL A 74 -10.60 -12.57 5.17
CA VAL A 74 -10.08 -12.46 6.55
C VAL A 74 -10.00 -13.84 7.22
N ALA A 75 -10.92 -14.74 6.90
CA ALA A 75 -10.83 -16.14 7.34
C ALA A 75 -9.62 -16.84 6.71
N ASP A 76 -9.38 -16.65 5.40
CA ASP A 76 -8.21 -17.20 4.70
C ASP A 76 -6.89 -16.67 5.29
N VAL A 77 -6.81 -15.37 5.60
CA VAL A 77 -5.66 -14.78 6.30
C VAL A 77 -5.46 -15.46 7.67
N SER A 78 -6.53 -15.62 8.44
CA SER A 78 -6.46 -16.24 9.78
C SER A 78 -5.97 -17.70 9.68
N GLN A 79 -6.47 -18.45 8.71
CA GLN A 79 -6.07 -19.84 8.45
C GLN A 79 -4.59 -19.91 8.04
N ALA A 80 -4.17 -19.08 7.08
CA ALA A 80 -2.78 -19.03 6.63
C ALA A 80 -1.81 -18.67 7.77
N VAL A 81 -2.17 -17.69 8.61
CA VAL A 81 -1.39 -17.29 9.79
C VAL A 81 -1.27 -18.46 10.79
N SER A 82 -2.37 -19.17 11.05
CA SER A 82 -2.36 -20.36 11.91
C SER A 82 -1.46 -21.46 11.34
N ASP A 83 -1.67 -21.87 10.10
CA ASP A 83 -1.00 -23.05 9.54
C ASP A 83 0.50 -22.85 9.35
N LYS A 84 0.91 -21.65 8.91
CA LYS A 84 2.29 -21.40 8.49
C LYS A 84 3.14 -20.75 9.58
N TRP A 85 2.50 -20.05 10.53
CA TRP A 85 3.20 -19.36 11.62
C TRP A 85 2.84 -19.84 13.02
N ASN A 86 1.82 -20.69 13.18
CA ASN A 86 1.30 -21.10 14.49
C ASN A 86 0.95 -19.89 15.37
N ARG A 87 0.31 -18.88 14.76
CA ARG A 87 -0.13 -17.63 15.39
C ARG A 87 -1.59 -17.37 15.03
N ASN A 88 -2.19 -16.36 15.66
CA ASN A 88 -3.58 -15.98 15.44
C ASN A 88 -3.76 -14.50 15.04
N HIS A 89 -2.66 -13.80 14.76
CA HIS A 89 -2.67 -12.39 14.40
C HIS A 89 -1.57 -12.03 13.42
N ILE A 90 -1.80 -10.97 12.66
CA ILE A 90 -0.76 -10.23 11.91
C ILE A 90 -0.28 -9.04 12.74
N ASP A 91 0.88 -8.49 12.40
CA ASP A 91 1.45 -7.32 13.07
C ASP A 91 1.33 -6.04 12.22
N ILE A 92 1.44 -6.19 10.90
CA ILE A 92 1.54 -5.09 9.95
C ILE A 92 0.48 -5.24 8.87
N LEU A 93 -0.26 -4.17 8.58
CA LEU A 93 -1.15 -4.06 7.43
C LEU A 93 -0.68 -2.93 6.52
N VAL A 94 -0.36 -3.26 5.27
CA VAL A 94 -0.07 -2.28 4.23
C VAL A 94 -1.16 -2.29 3.17
N ASN A 95 -1.98 -1.24 3.17
CA ASN A 95 -2.97 -1.01 2.13
C ASN A 95 -2.32 -0.30 0.94
N ASN A 96 -1.87 -1.08 -0.05
CA ASN A 96 -1.19 -0.60 -1.25
C ASN A 96 -1.99 -0.84 -2.55
N ALA A 97 -2.83 -1.87 -2.60
CA ALA A 97 -3.58 -2.23 -3.80
C ALA A 97 -4.33 -1.02 -4.39
N GLY A 98 -4.26 -0.87 -5.71
CA GLY A 98 -4.82 0.28 -6.38
C GLY A 98 -4.80 0.15 -7.90
N ILE A 99 -5.58 1.01 -8.53
CA ILE A 99 -5.63 1.21 -9.99
C ILE A 99 -5.53 2.70 -10.30
N ILE A 100 -5.31 3.05 -11.55
CA ILE A 100 -5.33 4.43 -12.05
C ILE A 100 -6.43 4.56 -13.10
N ALA A 101 -7.09 5.71 -13.13
CA ALA A 101 -7.93 6.16 -14.24
C ALA A 101 -7.68 7.66 -14.39
N ILE A 102 -7.56 8.13 -15.63
CA ILE A 102 -7.21 9.51 -15.97
C ILE A 102 -8.29 10.01 -16.90
N GLU A 103 -9.27 10.71 -16.35
CA GLU A 103 -10.47 11.16 -17.05
C GLU A 103 -10.82 12.55 -16.57
N MET A 104 -11.14 13.47 -17.49
CA MET A 104 -11.62 14.79 -17.09
C MET A 104 -12.94 14.65 -16.34
N ILE A 105 -13.28 15.63 -15.50
CA ILE A 105 -14.50 15.58 -14.67
C ILE A 105 -15.75 15.32 -15.53
N VAL A 106 -15.82 15.94 -16.71
CA VAL A 106 -16.94 15.81 -17.64
C VAL A 106 -17.01 14.44 -18.34
N GLU A 107 -15.94 13.65 -18.31
CA GLU A 107 -15.83 12.32 -18.93
C GLU A 107 -15.94 11.19 -17.90
N THR A 108 -15.74 11.50 -16.62
CA THR A 108 -15.74 10.50 -15.55
C THR A 108 -17.12 9.89 -15.39
N SER A 109 -17.26 8.63 -15.77
CA SER A 109 -18.49 7.85 -15.58
C SER A 109 -18.69 7.43 -14.12
N GLU A 110 -19.94 7.23 -13.72
CA GLU A 110 -20.27 6.67 -12.40
C GLU A 110 -19.62 5.29 -12.17
N GLU A 111 -19.59 4.43 -13.18
CA GLU A 111 -18.93 3.11 -13.10
C GLU A 111 -17.44 3.24 -12.79
N THR A 112 -16.73 4.16 -13.46
CA THR A 112 -15.30 4.39 -13.19
C THR A 112 -15.10 4.97 -11.80
N PHE A 113 -15.95 5.92 -11.40
CA PHE A 113 -15.91 6.51 -10.06
C PHE A 113 -16.15 5.45 -8.98
N ASP A 114 -17.16 4.60 -9.12
CA ASP A 114 -17.50 3.54 -8.18
C ASP A 114 -16.40 2.49 -8.09
N ARG A 115 -15.78 2.14 -9.21
CA ARG A 115 -14.62 1.23 -9.22
C ARG A 115 -13.45 1.81 -8.44
N LEU A 116 -13.13 3.10 -8.64
CA LEU A 116 -12.09 3.80 -7.88
C LEU A 116 -12.45 3.90 -6.40
N MET A 117 -13.69 4.25 -6.08
CA MET A 117 -14.22 4.35 -4.72
C MET A 117 -14.10 3.03 -3.97
N ASN A 118 -14.53 1.94 -4.62
CA ASN A 118 -14.50 0.59 -4.05
C ASN A 118 -13.05 0.15 -3.76
N ILE A 119 -12.11 0.38 -4.68
CA ILE A 119 -10.71 -0.06 -4.50
C ILE A 119 -9.95 0.84 -3.54
N HIS A 120 -9.99 2.16 -3.74
CA HIS A 120 -9.10 3.10 -3.04
C HIS A 120 -9.62 3.55 -1.69
N LEU A 121 -10.93 3.50 -1.43
CA LEU A 121 -11.50 3.94 -0.16
C LEU A 121 -12.24 2.83 0.57
N LYS A 122 -13.33 2.29 0.02
CA LYS A 122 -14.15 1.29 0.73
C LYS A 122 -13.34 0.03 1.04
N GLY A 123 -12.57 -0.47 0.08
CA GLY A 123 -11.70 -1.62 0.24
C GLY A 123 -10.68 -1.42 1.37
N VAL A 124 -9.99 -0.28 1.36
CA VAL A 124 -9.05 0.11 2.42
C VAL A 124 -9.73 0.19 3.79
N TYR A 125 -10.88 0.86 3.86
CA TYR A 125 -11.63 1.06 5.10
C TYR A 125 -12.13 -0.28 5.68
N PHE A 126 -12.86 -1.06 4.89
CA PHE A 126 -13.52 -2.27 5.38
C PHE A 126 -12.55 -3.43 5.56
N LEU A 127 -11.50 -3.54 4.73
CA LEU A 127 -10.45 -4.54 4.97
C LEU A 127 -9.73 -4.23 6.30
N THR A 128 -9.36 -2.97 6.53
CA THR A 128 -8.75 -2.55 7.80
C THR A 128 -9.69 -2.86 8.97
N GLN A 129 -10.96 -2.44 8.90
CA GLN A 129 -11.95 -2.69 9.94
C GLN A 129 -12.05 -4.18 10.30
N LYS A 130 -12.14 -5.06 9.30
CA LYS A 130 -12.28 -6.51 9.51
C LYS A 130 -11.00 -7.19 10.00
N LEU A 131 -9.83 -6.67 9.63
CA LEU A 131 -8.54 -7.19 10.11
C LEU A 131 -8.15 -6.69 11.50
N LEU A 132 -8.67 -5.55 11.97
CA LEU A 132 -8.31 -5.00 13.29
C LEU A 132 -8.41 -5.99 14.46
N PRO A 133 -9.47 -6.82 14.58
CA PRO A 133 -9.55 -7.86 15.62
C PRO A 133 -8.50 -8.98 15.47
N LYS A 134 -7.86 -9.09 14.31
CA LYS A 134 -6.80 -10.06 13.97
C LYS A 134 -5.41 -9.40 13.92
N MET A 135 -5.29 -8.14 14.34
CA MET A 135 -4.00 -7.45 14.47
C MET A 135 -3.49 -7.52 15.90
N ALA A 136 -2.18 -7.67 16.06
CA ALA A 136 -1.51 -7.61 17.35
C ALA A 136 -1.61 -6.21 17.99
N GLU A 137 -1.57 -6.18 19.31
CA GLU A 137 -1.26 -4.95 20.05
C GLU A 137 0.13 -4.43 19.64
N GLY A 138 0.29 -3.11 19.57
CA GLY A 138 1.54 -2.54 19.07
C GLY A 138 1.76 -2.74 17.56
N GLY A 139 0.72 -3.04 16.79
CA GLY A 139 0.78 -3.24 15.34
C GLY A 139 1.07 -1.95 14.55
N ARG A 140 1.12 -2.08 13.22
CA ARG A 140 1.40 -0.96 12.29
C ARG A 140 0.46 -1.01 11.10
N ILE A 141 -0.13 0.12 10.74
CA ILE A 141 -0.95 0.29 9.54
C ILE A 141 -0.29 1.36 8.66
N VAL A 142 -0.04 1.02 7.40
CA VAL A 142 0.42 1.97 6.39
C VAL A 142 -0.55 1.99 5.23
N ASN A 143 -1.10 3.17 4.95
CA ASN A 143 -2.02 3.38 3.83
C ASN A 143 -1.32 4.16 2.71
N PHE A 144 -1.40 3.66 1.48
CA PHE A 144 -0.88 4.37 0.31
C PHE A 144 -1.88 5.42 -0.16
N SER A 145 -1.48 6.69 -0.03
CA SER A 145 -2.14 7.84 -0.66
C SER A 145 -1.45 8.13 -2.02
N SER A 146 -1.34 9.40 -2.38
CA SER A 146 -0.62 9.92 -3.53
C SER A 146 -0.23 11.37 -3.26
N GLY A 147 0.84 11.85 -3.88
CA GLY A 147 1.12 13.28 -3.98
C GLY A 147 -0.05 14.08 -4.57
N LEU A 148 -0.90 13.44 -5.38
CA LEU A 148 -2.12 14.04 -5.94
C LEU A 148 -3.19 14.43 -4.91
N ALA A 149 -3.05 14.01 -3.65
CA ALA A 149 -3.87 14.52 -2.55
C ALA A 149 -3.42 15.94 -2.09
N ARG A 150 -2.22 16.38 -2.48
CA ARG A 150 -1.65 17.70 -2.17
C ARG A 150 -1.53 18.60 -3.40
N PHE A 151 -1.00 18.09 -4.51
CA PHE A 151 -0.89 18.83 -5.78
C PHE A 151 -1.92 18.31 -6.80
N SER A 152 -2.21 19.09 -7.84
CA SER A 152 -3.31 18.81 -8.75
C SER A 152 -2.86 18.76 -10.20
N PHE A 153 -3.29 17.71 -10.91
CA PHE A 153 -3.18 17.59 -12.36
C PHE A 153 -4.56 17.29 -12.95
N PRO A 154 -4.88 17.80 -14.15
CA PRO A 154 -6.11 17.45 -14.86
C PRO A 154 -6.24 15.93 -15.05
N GLY A 155 -7.47 15.43 -15.03
CA GLY A 155 -7.77 14.01 -15.23
C GLY A 155 -7.75 13.14 -13.97
N TYR A 156 -7.29 13.66 -12.82
CA TYR A 156 -7.09 12.84 -11.61
C TYR A 156 -8.11 13.09 -10.50
N SER A 157 -9.13 13.92 -10.71
CA SER A 157 -10.05 14.36 -9.65
C SER A 157 -10.67 13.19 -8.88
N ALA A 158 -11.21 12.19 -9.58
CA ALA A 158 -11.83 11.01 -8.99
C ALA A 158 -10.83 10.12 -8.22
N TYR A 159 -9.60 9.98 -8.70
CA TYR A 159 -8.56 9.24 -7.99
C TYR A 159 -8.07 10.01 -6.75
N ALA A 160 -7.79 11.30 -6.92
CA ALA A 160 -7.19 12.17 -5.92
C ALA A 160 -8.13 12.38 -4.72
N CYS A 161 -9.45 12.52 -4.93
CA CYS A 161 -10.38 12.68 -3.82
C CYS A 161 -10.46 11.42 -2.94
N MET A 162 -10.39 10.22 -3.51
CA MET A 162 -10.31 8.96 -2.74
C MET A 162 -8.99 8.88 -1.96
N LYS A 163 -7.86 9.30 -2.56
CA LYS A 163 -6.58 9.35 -1.84
C LYS A 163 -6.61 10.35 -0.67
N GLY A 164 -7.20 11.53 -0.86
CA GLY A 164 -7.44 12.48 0.22
C GLY A 164 -8.33 11.92 1.34
N ALA A 165 -9.38 11.17 0.98
CA ALA A 165 -10.24 10.49 1.96
C ALA A 165 -9.48 9.45 2.80
N VAL A 166 -8.56 8.68 2.19
CA VAL A 166 -7.69 7.75 2.90
C VAL A 166 -6.76 8.47 3.89
N GLU A 167 -6.30 9.67 3.57
CA GLU A 167 -5.48 10.47 4.50
C GLU A 167 -6.28 10.91 5.72
N VAL A 168 -7.54 11.32 5.54
CA VAL A 168 -8.44 11.61 6.65
C VAL A 168 -8.67 10.35 7.48
N PHE A 169 -9.06 9.24 6.86
CA PHE A 169 -9.30 7.97 7.53
C PHE A 169 -8.10 7.52 8.38
N THR A 170 -6.89 7.67 7.87
CA THR A 170 -5.67 7.27 8.59
C THR A 170 -5.46 8.05 9.88
N ARG A 171 -5.83 9.34 9.94
CA ARG A 171 -5.79 10.13 11.18
C ARG A 171 -6.78 9.62 12.22
N TYR A 172 -7.96 9.19 11.79
CA TYR A 172 -8.95 8.58 12.69
C TYR A 172 -8.47 7.23 13.22
N LEU A 173 -7.89 6.36 12.37
CA LEU A 173 -7.24 5.12 12.84
C LEU A 173 -6.17 5.40 13.89
N ALA A 174 -5.29 6.37 13.65
CA ALA A 174 -4.24 6.75 14.59
C ALA A 174 -4.79 7.19 15.96
N LYS A 175 -5.94 7.88 15.95
CA LYS A 175 -6.59 8.36 17.18
C LYS A 175 -7.36 7.25 17.90
N GLU A 176 -8.11 6.44 17.17
CA GLU A 176 -8.98 5.38 17.71
C GLU A 176 -8.20 4.15 18.18
N LEU A 177 -7.02 3.89 17.62
CA LEU A 177 -6.21 2.70 17.94
C LEU A 177 -5.07 2.99 18.92
N GLY A 178 -4.99 4.20 19.47
CA GLY A 178 -3.91 4.62 20.37
C GLY A 178 -3.83 3.79 21.67
N ASP A 179 -4.97 3.33 22.19
CA ASP A 179 -5.01 2.47 23.38
C ASP A 179 -4.39 1.10 23.11
N ARG A 180 -4.51 0.63 21.86
CA ARG A 180 -3.91 -0.62 21.38
C ARG A 180 -2.44 -0.48 20.95
N LYS A 181 -1.89 0.74 21.07
CA LYS A 181 -0.55 1.10 20.60
C LYS A 181 -0.30 0.79 19.12
N ILE A 182 -1.37 0.69 18.32
CA ILE A 182 -1.25 0.52 16.87
C ILE A 182 -1.04 1.91 16.27
N THR A 183 0.02 2.10 15.50
CA THR A 183 0.21 3.33 14.73
C THR A 183 -0.38 3.18 13.33
N ALA A 184 -0.91 4.28 12.79
CA ALA A 184 -1.45 4.34 11.44
C ALA A 184 -0.87 5.57 10.73
N ASN A 185 -0.21 5.37 9.59
CA ASN A 185 0.43 6.45 8.82
C ASN A 185 0.16 6.31 7.32
N VAL A 186 0.35 7.42 6.60
CA VAL A 186 0.23 7.49 5.16
C VAL A 186 1.62 7.57 4.53
N VAL A 187 1.81 6.83 3.45
CA VAL A 187 2.88 7.09 2.47
C VAL A 187 2.23 7.69 1.22
N ALA A 188 2.72 8.85 0.79
CA ALA A 188 2.21 9.57 -0.37
C ALA A 188 3.33 9.72 -1.43
N PRO A 189 3.44 8.76 -2.37
CA PRO A 189 4.44 8.83 -3.43
C PRO A 189 4.18 9.96 -4.43
N GLY A 190 5.25 10.52 -4.98
CA GLY A 190 5.21 11.36 -6.19
C GLY A 190 5.08 10.53 -7.48
N PRO A 191 5.57 11.03 -8.62
CA PRO A 191 5.67 10.21 -9.84
C PRO A 191 6.73 9.12 -9.65
N VAL A 192 6.32 7.85 -9.71
CA VAL A 192 7.22 6.70 -9.58
C VAL A 192 7.09 5.79 -10.79
N ALA A 193 8.24 5.40 -11.35
CA ALA A 193 8.34 4.38 -12.38
C ALA A 193 7.95 3.01 -11.78
N THR A 194 6.74 2.57 -12.09
CA THR A 194 6.14 1.30 -11.63
C THR A 194 5.44 0.64 -12.80
N ASP A 195 5.11 -0.65 -12.68
CA ASP A 195 4.29 -1.36 -13.67
C ASP A 195 2.93 -0.68 -13.94
N MET A 196 2.43 0.15 -13.02
CA MET A 196 1.21 0.93 -13.20
C MET A 196 1.38 2.09 -14.19
N ASN A 197 2.58 2.69 -14.26
CA ASN A 197 2.88 3.85 -15.11
C ASN A 197 3.84 3.52 -16.26
N LYS A 198 4.36 2.28 -16.32
CA LYS A 198 5.44 1.87 -17.22
C LYS A 198 5.13 2.18 -18.68
N ASP A 199 4.02 1.67 -19.20
CA ASP A 199 3.63 1.87 -20.61
C ASP A 199 3.49 3.35 -20.95
N ARG A 200 3.01 4.16 -20.00
CA ARG A 200 2.85 5.61 -20.18
C ARG A 200 4.19 6.33 -20.18
N PHE A 201 5.08 6.00 -19.26
CA PHE A 201 6.41 6.62 -19.19
C PHE A 201 7.29 6.20 -20.37
N GLU A 202 7.14 4.97 -20.88
CA GLU A 202 7.85 4.50 -22.07
C GLU A 202 7.31 5.14 -23.36
N SER A 203 6.00 5.40 -23.45
CA SER A 203 5.36 6.02 -24.62
C SER A 203 5.46 7.55 -24.66
N ASP A 204 5.72 8.22 -23.53
CA ASP A 204 5.81 9.67 -23.45
C ASP A 204 7.05 10.14 -22.65
N PRO A 205 8.23 10.18 -23.30
CA PRO A 205 9.45 10.68 -22.66
C PRO A 205 9.37 12.16 -22.23
N GLN A 206 8.60 12.99 -22.95
CA GLN A 206 8.43 14.41 -22.61
C GLN A 206 7.69 14.56 -21.28
N MET A 207 6.71 13.70 -21.01
CA MET A 207 6.06 13.66 -19.71
C MET A 207 7.03 13.31 -18.59
N VAL A 208 7.94 12.37 -18.80
CA VAL A 208 8.95 12.00 -17.79
C VAL A 208 9.90 13.16 -17.52
N GLU A 209 10.35 13.87 -18.56
CA GLU A 209 11.17 15.08 -18.44
C GLU A 209 10.42 16.19 -17.68
N MET A 210 9.17 16.46 -18.06
CA MET A 210 8.30 17.41 -17.37
C MET A 210 8.15 17.04 -15.89
N LEU A 211 7.80 15.79 -15.57
CA LEU A 211 7.64 15.34 -14.19
C LEU A 211 8.95 15.43 -13.39
N SER A 212 10.09 15.12 -14.01
CA SER A 212 11.40 15.23 -13.37
C SER A 212 11.72 16.68 -13.03
N SER A 213 11.46 17.62 -13.95
CA SER A 213 11.68 19.06 -13.73
C SER A 213 10.84 19.66 -12.60
N LEU A 214 9.73 19.01 -12.24
CA LEU A 214 8.87 19.42 -11.13
C LEU A 214 9.31 18.86 -9.78
N THR A 215 10.27 17.92 -9.76
CA THR A 215 10.88 17.40 -8.53
C THR A 215 12.17 18.14 -8.19
N ALA A 216 12.40 18.42 -6.90
CA ALA A 216 13.66 19.01 -6.45
C ALA A 216 14.88 18.09 -6.65
N LEU A 217 14.67 16.77 -6.78
CA LEU A 217 15.73 15.78 -7.05
C LEU A 217 15.95 15.51 -8.55
N ASP A 218 15.27 16.25 -9.44
CA ASP A 218 15.43 16.21 -10.90
C ASP A 218 15.29 14.80 -11.52
N ARG A 219 14.38 13.99 -10.97
CA ARG A 219 14.04 12.67 -11.51
C ARG A 219 12.69 12.18 -11.02
N VAL A 220 12.06 11.30 -11.81
CA VAL A 220 10.99 10.45 -11.28
C VAL A 220 11.53 9.45 -10.25
N GLY A 221 10.68 9.09 -9.29
CA GLY A 221 10.98 8.07 -8.30
C GLY A 221 11.13 6.67 -8.92
N GLN A 222 11.87 5.82 -8.24
CA GLN A 222 11.97 4.38 -8.48
C GLN A 222 11.28 3.62 -7.34
N VAL A 223 10.93 2.36 -7.56
CA VAL A 223 10.27 1.55 -6.52
C VAL A 223 11.06 1.49 -5.22
N ASP A 224 12.40 1.47 -5.30
CA ASP A 224 13.31 1.43 -4.16
C ASP A 224 13.30 2.71 -3.29
N ASP A 225 12.85 3.84 -3.85
CA ASP A 225 12.67 5.08 -3.07
C ASP A 225 11.52 4.95 -2.05
N ILE A 226 10.61 3.97 -2.22
CA ILE A 226 9.37 3.88 -1.45
C ILE A 226 9.44 2.80 -0.36
N GLY A 227 9.82 1.56 -0.71
CA GLY A 227 9.72 0.43 0.22
C GLY A 227 10.51 0.62 1.50
N GLY A 228 11.64 1.34 1.44
CA GLY A 228 12.45 1.69 2.61
C GLY A 228 11.70 2.55 3.63
N VAL A 229 10.92 3.53 3.17
CA VAL A 229 10.09 4.39 4.02
C VAL A 229 8.96 3.59 4.68
N VAL A 230 8.34 2.69 3.93
CA VAL A 230 7.30 1.80 4.51
C VAL A 230 7.90 0.90 5.59
N ALA A 231 9.06 0.29 5.34
CA ALA A 231 9.73 -0.56 6.33
C ALA A 231 10.13 0.22 7.60
N PHE A 232 10.57 1.48 7.45
CA PHE A 232 10.81 2.37 8.59
C PHE A 232 9.54 2.59 9.41
N LEU A 233 8.43 2.99 8.77
CA LEU A 233 7.14 3.23 9.44
C LEU A 233 6.59 1.98 10.14
N CYS A 234 6.91 0.80 9.64
CA CYS A 234 6.53 -0.48 10.24
C CYS A 234 7.45 -0.91 11.39
N SER A 235 8.55 -0.21 11.65
CA SER A 235 9.52 -0.57 12.68
C SER A 235 9.21 0.06 14.04
N ASP A 236 9.93 -0.39 15.07
CA ASP A 236 9.86 0.21 16.41
C ASP A 236 10.52 1.60 16.45
N GLU A 237 11.45 1.90 15.54
CA GLU A 237 12.08 3.23 15.43
C GLU A 237 11.06 4.31 15.05
N ALA A 238 10.00 3.94 14.33
CA ALA A 238 8.89 4.82 13.99
C ALA A 238 7.73 4.75 15.01
N GLY A 239 7.94 4.17 16.20
CA GLY A 239 6.88 3.98 17.21
C GLY A 239 6.23 5.29 17.70
N TRP A 240 6.87 6.44 17.49
CA TRP A 240 6.32 7.76 17.81
C TRP A 240 5.75 8.53 16.61
N VAL A 241 5.83 7.95 15.40
CA VAL A 241 5.23 8.50 14.18
C VAL A 241 3.82 7.92 14.07
N ASN A 242 2.79 8.75 14.27
CA ASN A 242 1.40 8.29 14.23
C ASN A 242 0.48 9.36 13.63
N GLY A 243 -0.41 8.97 12.72
CA GLY A 243 -1.33 9.85 12.01
C GLY A 243 -0.67 10.77 10.98
N GLN A 244 0.56 10.48 10.57
CA GLN A 244 1.34 11.36 9.70
C GLN A 244 1.20 11.01 8.23
N ARG A 245 1.28 12.04 7.38
CA ARG A 245 1.45 11.91 5.92
C ARG A 245 2.91 12.09 5.57
N ILE A 246 3.56 10.99 5.19
CA ILE A 246 4.95 11.00 4.73
C ILE A 246 4.94 11.11 3.21
N GLU A 247 5.25 12.30 2.69
CA GLU A 247 5.39 12.51 1.25
C GLU A 247 6.74 11.99 0.78
N VAL A 248 6.73 11.06 -0.18
CA VAL A 248 7.94 10.48 -0.78
C VAL A 248 7.91 10.81 -2.27
N SER A 249 8.12 12.09 -2.57
CA SER A 249 7.89 12.68 -3.90
C SER A 249 9.14 13.26 -4.57
N GLY A 250 10.31 13.15 -3.94
CA GLY A 250 11.52 13.82 -4.43
C GLY A 250 11.42 15.35 -4.41
N GLY A 251 10.54 15.91 -3.56
CA GLY A 251 10.28 17.35 -3.52
C GLY A 251 9.47 17.84 -4.73
N MET A 252 8.50 17.04 -5.19
CA MET A 252 7.58 17.41 -6.26
C MET A 252 6.83 18.70 -5.88
N ILE A 253 6.94 19.79 -6.64
CA ILE A 253 6.16 21.04 -6.46
C ILE A 253 6.16 21.52 -4.99
N LEU A 254 7.34 21.88 -4.48
CA LEU A 254 7.55 22.51 -3.17
C LEU A 254 7.16 23.99 -3.17
#